data_AF-A0A379MRV7-F1
#
_entry.id   AF-A0A379MRV7-F1
#
_cell.length_a   1.000
_cell.length_b   1.000
_cell.length_c   1.000
_cell.angle_alpha   90.00
_cell.angle_beta   90.00
_cell.angle_gamma   90.00
#
_symmetry.space_group_name_H-M   'P 1'
#
loop_
_entity.id
_entity.type
_entity.pdbx_description
1 polymer ?
#
loop_
_entity_poly.entity_id
_entity_poly.type
_entity_poly.pdbx_seq_one_letter_code
_entity_poly.pdbx_strand_id
1 'polypeptide(L)' 'MATKKFRTNAKCGGCSAKIGAALEQNGVPAGGWSLDLAAPEKWLTVDSELAPEAIVRIVTEAGFKAEEVR' A
#
# COMPACT_ATOMS: atom_id res chain seq x y z
N MET A 1 2.14 2.23 16.62
CA MET A 1 2.02 2.02 15.17
C MET A 1 2.28 3.34 14.46
N ALA A 2 3.02 3.31 13.35
CA ALA A 2 3.26 4.50 12.54
C ALA A 2 2.47 4.39 11.25
N THR A 3 1.55 5.33 11.05
CA THR A 3 0.76 5.43 9.82
C THR A 3 1.59 6.13 8.74
N LYS A 4 1.78 5.46 7.60
CA LYS A 4 2.58 5.93 6.47
C LYS A 4 1.71 6.06 5.22
N LYS A 5 2.03 7.02 4.36
CA LYS A 5 1.30 7.26 3.10
C LYS A 5 2.22 7.10 1.90
N PHE A 6 1.68 6.44 0.87
CA PHE A 6 2.36 6.17 -0.37
C PHE A 6 1.47 6.55 -1.55
N ARG A 7 2.05 7.13 -2.59
CA ARG A 7 1.39 7.26 -3.89
C ARG A 7 1.53 5.97 -4.65
N THR A 8 0.48 5.54 -5.33
CA THR A 8 0.50 4.30 -6.10
C THR A 8 0.02 4.50 -7.53
N ASN A 9 0.26 3.51 -8.39
CA ASN A 9 -0.30 3.50 -9.74
C ASN A 9 -1.54 2.59 -9.86
N ALA A 10 -2.16 2.20 -8.75
CA ALA A 10 -3.34 1.34 -8.74
C ALA A 10 -4.55 2.05 -9.35
N LYS A 11 -5.29 1.38 -10.26
CA LYS A 11 -6.38 2.02 -11.03
C LYS A 11 -7.76 1.36 -10.90
N CYS A 12 -7.85 0.16 -10.33
CA CYS A 12 -9.12 -0.54 -10.20
C CYS A 12 -9.20 -1.33 -8.88
N GLY A 13 -10.40 -1.76 -8.50
CA GLY A 13 -10.62 -2.58 -7.30
C GLY A 13 -9.88 -3.93 -7.32
N GLY A 14 -9.56 -4.46 -8.51
CA GLY A 14 -8.68 -5.62 -8.61
C GLY A 14 -7.23 -5.32 -8.20
N CYS A 15 -6.75 -4.10 -8.46
CA CYS A 15 -5.42 -3.66 -7.99
C CYS A 15 -5.39 -3.53 -6.47
N SER A 16 -6.45 -2.99 -5.85
CA SER A 16 -6.50 -2.84 -4.39
C SER A 16 -6.49 -4.19 -3.69
N ALA A 17 -7.25 -5.17 -4.19
CA ALA A 17 -7.25 -6.52 -3.65
C ALA A 17 -5.85 -7.17 -3.71
N LYS A 18 -5.14 -7.00 -4.84
CA LYS A 18 -3.80 -7.58 -5.01
C LYS A 18 -2.75 -6.91 -4.11
N ILE A 19 -2.78 -5.58 -3.98
CA ILE A 19 -1.92 -4.84 -3.05
C ILE A 19 -2.22 -5.25 -1.60
N GLY A 20 -3.50 -5.31 -1.24
CA GLY A 20 -3.95 -5.74 0.08
C GLY A 20 -3.46 -7.13 0.47
N ALA A 21 -3.67 -8.10 -0.42
CA ALA A 21 -3.19 -9.47 -0.21
C ALA A 21 -1.67 -9.52 -0.02
N ALA A 22 -0.90 -8.74 -0.78
CA ALA A 22 0.55 -8.69 -0.63
C ALA A 22 0.97 -8.09 0.72
N LEU A 23 0.31 -7.03 1.18
CA LEU A 23 0.56 -6.42 2.49
C LEU A 23 0.23 -7.40 3.62
N GLU A 24 -0.92 -8.06 3.54
CA GLU A 24 -1.37 -9.02 4.55
C GLU A 24 -0.48 -10.25 4.65
N GLN A 25 -0.03 -10.78 3.50
CA GLN A 25 0.97 -11.86 3.46
C GLN A 25 2.31 -11.48 4.08
N ASN A 26 2.62 -10.18 4.15
CA ASN A 26 3.84 -9.65 4.75
C ASN A 26 3.63 -9.13 6.19
N GLY A 27 2.51 -9.48 6.83
CA GLY A 27 2.27 -9.20 8.24
C GLY A 27 1.63 -7.84 8.53
N VAL A 28 1.12 -7.12 7.53
CA VAL A 28 0.22 -5.98 7.77
C VAL A 28 -1.16 -6.54 8.13
N PRO A 29 -1.78 -6.15 9.25
CA PRO A 29 -3.09 -6.68 9.61
C PRO A 29 -4.17 -6.28 8.59
N ALA A 30 -5.16 -7.14 8.40
CA ALA A 30 -6.36 -6.80 7.63
C ALA A 30 -7.06 -5.61 8.32
N GLY A 31 -7.16 -4.47 7.63
CA GLY A 31 -7.62 -3.19 8.20
C GLY A 31 -6.50 -2.24 8.64
N GLY A 32 -5.25 -2.70 8.69
CA GLY A 32 -4.05 -1.87 8.86
C GLY A 32 -3.58 -1.21 7.56
N TRP A 33 -4.41 -1.20 6.52
CA TRP A 33 -4.10 -0.53 5.27
C TRP A 33 -5.39 -0.07 4.58
N SER A 34 -5.29 0.97 3.75
CA SER A 34 -6.40 1.47 2.95
C SER A 34 -5.89 2.10 1.66
N LEU A 35 -6.62 1.88 0.56
CA LEU A 35 -6.30 2.41 -0.75
C LEU A 35 -7.42 3.36 -1.23
N ASP A 36 -7.10 4.64 -1.30
CA ASP A 36 -7.99 5.66 -1.86
C ASP A 36 -7.78 5.75 -3.38
N LEU A 37 -8.60 5.01 -4.11
CA LEU A 37 -8.65 5.05 -5.57
C LEU A 37 -9.46 6.25 -6.11
N ALA A 38 -10.16 7.01 -5.28
CA ALA A 38 -10.89 8.20 -5.73
C ALA A 38 -9.93 9.38 -5.90
N ALA A 39 -8.91 9.49 -5.05
CA ALA A 39 -7.86 10.48 -5.17
C ALA A 39 -7.10 10.36 -6.51
N PRO A 40 -6.67 11.48 -7.12
CA PRO A 40 -5.87 11.46 -8.34
C PRO A 40 -4.52 10.75 -8.14
N GLU A 41 -3.91 10.90 -6.96
CA GLU A 41 -2.61 10.31 -6.63
C GLU A 41 -2.66 8.87 -6.10
N LYS A 42 -3.87 8.30 -5.97
CA LYS A 42 -4.11 6.90 -5.56
C LYS A 42 -3.38 6.55 -4.26
N TRP A 43 -3.85 7.11 -3.16
CA TRP A 43 -3.18 7.02 -1.87
C TRP A 43 -3.30 5.65 -1.24
N LEU A 44 -2.17 5.01 -0.95
CA LEU A 44 -2.07 3.88 -0.05
C LEU A 44 -1.68 4.40 1.33
N THR A 45 -2.53 4.18 2.33
CA THR A 45 -2.21 4.41 3.74
C THR A 45 -1.95 3.06 4.39
N VAL A 46 -0.85 2.92 5.11
CA VAL A 46 -0.49 1.68 5.82
C VAL A 46 -0.15 2.01 7.27
N ASP A 47 -0.80 1.31 8.18
CA ASP A 47 -0.52 1.32 9.60
C ASP A 47 0.24 0.04 9.97
N SER A 48 1.56 0.17 10.11
CA SER A 48 2.45 -0.97 10.33
C SER A 48 3.79 -0.53 10.92
N GLU A 49 4.43 -1.46 11.62
CA GLU A 49 5.81 -1.31 12.10
C GLU A 49 6.84 -1.49 10.99
N LEU A 50 6.45 -2.04 9.82
CA LEU A 50 7.32 -2.20 8.67
C LEU A 50 7.90 -0.87 8.21
N ALA A 51 9.18 -0.85 7.85
CA ALA A 51 9.83 0.33 7.28
C ALA A 51 9.15 0.75 5.96
N PRO A 52 9.12 2.06 5.62
CA PRO A 52 8.50 2.53 4.38
C PRO A 52 9.06 1.82 3.13
N GLU A 53 10.36 1.54 3.11
CA GLU A 53 11.03 0.86 2.00
C GLU A 53 10.55 -0.59 1.84
N ALA A 54 10.20 -1.25 2.94
CA ALA A 54 9.61 -2.58 2.90
C ALA A 54 8.22 -2.55 2.26
N ILE A 55 7.38 -1.55 2.61
CA ILE A 55 6.06 -1.36 2.00
C ILE A 55 6.20 -1.12 0.50
N VAL A 56 7.12 -0.24 0.10
CA VAL A 56 7.40 0.05 -1.32
C VAL A 56 7.80 -1.23 -2.07
N ARG A 57 8.68 -2.06 -1.49
CA ARG A 57 9.11 -3.32 -2.08
C ARG A 57 7.94 -4.30 -2.24
N ILE A 58 7.13 -4.50 -1.20
CA ILE A 58 5.97 -5.40 -1.22
C ILE A 58 4.99 -5.00 -2.35
N VAL A 59 4.69 -3.71 -2.47
CA VAL A 59 3.79 -3.19 -3.51
C VAL A 59 4.41 -3.38 -4.91
N THR A 60 5.74 -3.21 -5.03
CA THR A 60 6.50 -3.45 -6.26
C THR A 60 6.49 -4.91 -6.68
N GLU A 61 6.70 -5.84 -5.76
CA GLU A 61 6.63 -7.28 -5.98
C GLU A 61 5.21 -7.73 -6.37
N ALA A 62 4.19 -7.03 -5.87
CA ALA A 62 2.80 -7.22 -6.31
C ALA A 62 2.52 -6.71 -7.75
N GLY A 63 3.48 -5.98 -8.36
CA GLY A 63 3.41 -5.46 -9.72
C GLY A 63 2.94 -4.00 -9.83
N PHE A 64 3.02 -3.24 -8.75
CA PHE A 64 2.56 -1.84 -8.69
C PHE A 64 3.69 -0.91 -8.27
N LYS A 65 3.59 0.38 -8.60
CA LYS A 65 4.53 1.39 -8.08
C LYS A 65 4.00 1.92 -6.75
N ALA A 66 4.89 2.11 -5.79
CA ALA A 66 4.64 2.81 -4.54
C ALA A 66 5.77 3.80 -4.27
N GLU A 67 5.43 5.03 -3.91
CA GLU A 67 6.39 6.06 -3.55
C GLU A 67 5.98 6.65 -2.20
N GLU A 68 6.88 6.61 -1.21
CA GLU A 68 6.65 7.28 0.08
C GLU A 68 6.53 8.78 -0.15
N VAL A 69 5.54 9.40 0.49
CA VAL A 69 5.41 10.86 0.53
C VAL A 69 5.72 11.31 1.94
N ARG A 70 6.80 12.07 2.09
CA ARG A 70 7.20 12.72 3.34
C ARG A 70 6.51 14.06 3.51
#